data_AF-A0A1F8Y9K1-F1
#
_entry.id   AF-A0A1F8Y9K1-F1
#
_cell.length_a   1.000
_cell.length_b   1.000
_cell.length_c   1.000
_cell.angle_alpha   90.00
_cell.angle_beta   90.00
_cell.angle_gamma   90.00
#
_symmetry.space_group_name_H-M   'P 1'
#
loop_
_entity.id
_entity.type
_entity.pdbx_description
1 polymer ?
#
loop_
_entity_poly.entity_id
_entity_poly.type
_entity_poly.pdbx_seq_one_letter_code
_entity_poly.pdbx_strand_id
1 'polypeptide(L)'
;MIRFQIVERTGAHLYRQLIEAMRSGDLRTFYLTGRGRKVSHVNPTYAGWMNWSHTDGVITCEVISPRKPGSEWRLFSAFVGRLADRFAEMIHCVNVQFSDSIPATGARTGRKRARRKR
;
A
#
# COMPACT_ATOMS: atom_id res chain seq x y z
N MET A 1 7.23 -3.34 -6.70
CA MET A 1 5.96 -3.46 -5.94
C MET A 1 6.22 -4.15 -4.61
N ILE A 2 5.62 -3.68 -3.53
CA ILE A 2 5.73 -4.32 -2.20
C ILE A 2 4.32 -4.67 -1.73
N ARG A 3 4.12 -5.92 -1.33
CA ARG A 3 2.86 -6.36 -0.71
C ARG A 3 3.11 -6.59 0.76
N PHE A 4 2.17 -6.19 1.60
CA PHE A 4 2.28 -6.48 3.01
C PHE A 4 0.89 -6.60 3.64
N GLN A 5 0.84 -7.29 4.76
CA GLN A 5 -0.37 -7.46 5.55
C GLN A 5 -0.10 -6.97 6.97
N ILE A 6 -1.08 -6.31 7.56
CA ILE A 6 -1.08 -5.94 8.97
C ILE A 6 -2.19 -6.75 9.63
N VAL A 7 -1.84 -7.56 10.61
CA VAL A 7 -2.81 -8.25 11.45
C VAL A 7 -3.03 -7.40 12.68
N GLU A 8 -4.25 -6.95 12.90
CA GLU A 8 -4.61 -6.17 14.09
C GLU A 8 -4.78 -7.07 15.31
N ARG A 9 -4.60 -6.51 16.50
CA ARG A 9 -5.02 -7.17 17.73
C ARG A 9 -6.54 -7.22 17.79
N THR A 10 -7.09 -8.28 18.37
CA THR A 10 -8.53 -8.48 18.51
C THR A 10 -9.22 -7.25 19.10
N GLY A 11 -10.20 -6.70 18.37
CA GLY A 11 -10.97 -5.53 18.80
C GLY A 11 -10.29 -4.17 18.64
N ALA A 12 -9.08 -4.11 18.05
CA ALA A 12 -8.37 -2.84 17.86
C ALA A 12 -9.06 -1.93 16.83
N HIS A 13 -9.71 -2.51 15.82
CA HIS A 13 -10.34 -1.77 14.72
C HIS A 13 -9.34 -0.82 14.01
N LEU A 14 -8.11 -1.27 13.82
CA LEU A 14 -6.98 -0.51 13.30
C LEU A 14 -7.30 0.11 11.94
N TYR A 15 -7.94 -0.62 11.04
CA TYR A 15 -8.27 -0.08 9.72
C TYR A 15 -9.14 1.17 9.81
N ARG A 16 -10.14 1.17 10.70
CA ARG A 16 -11.01 2.32 10.93
C ARG A 16 -10.23 3.47 11.55
N GLN A 17 -9.41 3.21 12.56
CA GLN A 17 -8.60 4.23 13.21
C GLN A 17 -7.58 4.87 12.24
N LEU A 18 -6.97 4.10 11.34
CA LEU A 18 -6.07 4.64 10.31
C LEU A 18 -6.81 5.55 9.33
N ILE A 19 -8.04 5.17 8.92
CA ILE A 19 -8.86 6.03 8.07
C ILE A 19 -9.21 7.33 8.78
N GLU A 20 -9.66 7.25 10.03
CA GLU A 20 -10.03 8.41 10.84
C GLU A 20 -8.81 9.33 11.04
N ALA A 21 -7.65 8.76 11.37
CA ALA A 21 -6.41 9.52 11.56
C ALA A 21 -5.90 10.20 10.28
N MET A 22 -6.10 9.60 9.09
CA MET A 22 -5.77 10.27 7.83
C MET A 22 -6.77 11.38 7.49
N ARG A 23 -8.04 11.24 7.90
CA ARG A 23 -9.07 12.26 7.65
C ARG A 23 -8.98 13.42 8.63
N SER A 24 -8.65 13.17 9.89
CA SER A 24 -8.45 14.19 10.93
C SER A 24 -7.15 14.96 10.74
N GLY A 25 -6.22 14.44 9.93
CA GLY A 25 -4.88 14.99 9.78
C GLY A 25 -3.91 14.55 10.88
N ASP A 26 -4.25 13.55 11.68
CA ASP A 26 -3.35 12.92 12.65
C ASP A 26 -2.18 12.19 12.00
N LEU A 27 -2.43 11.58 10.83
CA LEU A 27 -1.40 11.04 9.95
C LEU A 27 -1.00 12.09 8.90
N ARG A 28 -0.70 13.34 9.31
CA ARG A 28 -0.44 14.55 8.47
C ARG A 28 0.26 14.33 7.13
N THR A 29 1.16 13.35 7.05
CA THR A 29 1.96 13.05 5.86
C THR A 29 1.29 12.09 4.87
N PHE A 30 0.18 11.46 5.25
CA PHE A 30 -0.60 10.52 4.47
C PHE A 30 -2.03 11.02 4.28
N TYR A 31 -2.58 10.77 3.11
CA TYR A 31 -3.97 11.12 2.80
C TYR A 31 -4.63 10.04 1.96
N LEU A 32 -5.96 10.03 2.03
CA LEU A 32 -6.80 9.08 1.32
C LEU A 32 -7.29 9.62 -0.02
N THR A 33 -7.21 8.78 -1.05
CA THR A 33 -7.81 9.02 -2.37
C THR A 33 -8.66 7.81 -2.79
N GLY A 34 -9.36 7.92 -3.93
CA GLY A 34 -10.13 6.81 -4.47
C GLY A 34 -11.20 6.28 -3.51
N ARG A 35 -11.95 7.19 -2.86
CA ARG A 35 -12.97 6.86 -1.84
C ARG A 35 -12.41 6.14 -0.60
N GLY A 36 -11.16 6.40 -0.23
CA GLY A 36 -10.53 5.79 0.94
C GLY A 36 -9.84 4.46 0.65
N ARG A 37 -9.74 4.04 -0.60
CA ARG A 37 -9.09 2.76 -1.00
C ARG A 37 -7.61 2.91 -1.33
N LYS A 38 -7.13 4.14 -1.45
CA LYS A 38 -5.76 4.47 -1.82
C LYS A 38 -5.17 5.43 -0.80
N VAL A 39 -3.97 5.12 -0.33
CA VAL A 39 -3.18 5.95 0.56
C VAL A 39 -2.02 6.53 -0.24
N SER A 40 -1.85 7.85 -0.16
CA SER A 40 -0.77 8.58 -0.81
C SER A 40 -0.03 9.44 0.20
N HIS A 41 1.21 9.77 -0.11
CA HIS A 41 2.03 10.64 0.75
C HIS A 41 2.03 12.08 0.22
N VAL A 42 2.00 13.07 1.11
CA VAL A 42 1.91 14.51 0.74
C VAL A 42 3.15 14.99 -0.01
N ASN A 43 4.33 14.46 0.35
CA ASN A 43 5.58 14.80 -0.33
C ASN A 43 5.68 14.06 -1.69
N PRO A 44 5.75 14.80 -2.82
CA PRO A 44 5.76 14.21 -4.17
C PRO A 44 7.00 13.38 -4.49
N THR A 45 8.07 13.48 -3.70
CA THR A 45 9.25 12.60 -3.86
C THR A 45 8.95 11.14 -3.51
N TYR A 46 7.87 10.90 -2.76
CA TYR A 46 7.30 9.57 -2.49
C TYR A 46 6.35 9.20 -3.62
N ALA A 47 6.91 8.97 -4.81
CA ALA A 47 6.13 8.60 -5.97
C ALA A 47 5.38 7.28 -5.74
N GLY A 48 4.10 7.24 -6.11
CA GLY A 48 3.26 6.06 -6.00
C GLY A 48 2.05 6.24 -5.09
N TRP A 49 1.37 5.13 -4.84
CA TRP A 49 0.30 5.03 -3.85
C TRP A 49 0.27 3.61 -3.29
N MET A 50 -0.38 3.45 -2.16
CA MET A 50 -0.69 2.16 -1.57
C MET A 50 -2.18 1.88 -1.72
N ASN A 51 -2.54 0.78 -2.37
CA ASN A 51 -3.88 0.24 -2.28
C ASN A 51 -4.01 -0.54 -0.98
N TRP A 52 -5.19 -0.53 -0.37
CA TRP A 52 -5.46 -1.38 0.78
C TRP A 52 -6.90 -1.90 0.82
N SER A 53 -7.09 -3.00 1.53
CA SER A 53 -8.39 -3.58 1.87
C SER A 53 -8.33 -4.16 3.28
N HIS A 54 -9.49 -4.37 3.88
CA HIS A 54 -9.59 -4.93 5.22
C HIS A 54 -10.62 -6.05 5.25
N THR A 55 -10.26 -7.19 5.85
CA THR A 55 -11.14 -8.34 6.06
C THR A 55 -10.67 -9.08 7.31
N ASP A 56 -11.59 -9.34 8.23
CA ASP A 56 -11.36 -10.16 9.44
C ASP A 56 -10.11 -9.79 10.25
N GLY A 57 -9.91 -8.48 10.50
CA GLY A 57 -8.77 -7.99 11.28
C GLY A 57 -7.44 -7.99 10.52
N VAL A 58 -7.45 -8.32 9.23
CA VAL A 58 -6.27 -8.27 8.37
C VAL A 58 -6.41 -7.13 7.37
N ILE A 59 -5.46 -6.20 7.42
CA ILE A 59 -5.33 -5.13 6.42
C ILE A 59 -4.33 -5.59 5.38
N THR A 60 -4.80 -5.82 4.14
CA THR A 60 -3.94 -6.16 3.01
C THR A 60 -3.56 -4.91 2.25
N CYS A 61 -2.27 -4.72 2.01
CA CYS A 61 -1.70 -3.53 1.39
C CYS A 61 -0.83 -3.87 0.17
N GLU A 62 -0.91 -3.04 -0.86
CA GLU A 62 -0.09 -3.15 -2.06
C GLU A 62 0.47 -1.78 -2.45
N VAL A 63 1.79 -1.64 -2.37
CA VAL A 63 2.54 -0.41 -2.68
C VAL A 63 3.02 -0.44 -4.12
N ILE A 64 2.62 0.57 -4.88
CA ILE A 64 2.85 0.68 -6.32
C ILE A 64 3.49 2.03 -6.63
N SER A 65 4.65 2.03 -7.30
CA SER A 65 5.28 3.23 -7.87
C SER A 65 5.54 3.06 -9.37
N PRO A 66 4.53 3.32 -10.23
CA PRO A 66 4.66 3.05 -11.66
C PRO A 66 5.63 4.02 -12.37
N ARG A 67 5.82 5.23 -11.83
CA ARG A 67 6.68 6.26 -12.44
C ARG A 67 8.14 6.16 -12.03
N LYS A 68 8.42 5.58 -10.85
CA LYS A 68 9.78 5.43 -10.30
C LYS A 68 9.89 4.08 -9.58
N PRO A 69 10.10 2.98 -10.31
CA PRO A 69 10.35 1.68 -9.71
C PRO A 69 11.52 1.75 -8.70
N GLY A 70 11.38 1.06 -7.57
CA GLY A 70 12.30 1.11 -6.44
C GLY A 70 11.91 2.14 -5.37
N SER A 71 11.11 3.15 -5.71
CA SER A 71 10.65 4.15 -4.72
C SER A 71 9.53 3.64 -3.81
N GLU A 72 8.96 2.45 -4.09
CA GLU A 72 7.96 1.81 -3.24
C GLU A 72 8.45 1.66 -1.80
N TRP A 73 9.74 1.35 -1.63
CA TRP A 73 10.38 1.20 -0.33
C TRP A 73 10.27 2.45 0.53
N ARG A 74 10.34 3.64 -0.07
CA ARG A 74 10.23 4.90 0.67
C ARG A 74 8.81 5.09 1.20
N LEU A 75 7.80 4.83 0.37
CA LEU A 75 6.41 4.96 0.79
C LEU A 75 6.06 3.91 1.85
N PHE A 76 6.51 2.67 1.65
CA PHE A 76 6.36 1.58 2.60
C PHE A 76 7.02 1.88 3.95
N SER A 77 8.32 2.24 3.96
CA SER A 77 9.06 2.48 5.19
C SER A 77 8.50 3.66 5.99
N ALA A 78 8.11 4.74 5.31
CA ALA A 78 7.47 5.88 5.96
C ALA A 78 6.13 5.51 6.61
N PHE A 79 5.34 4.65 5.95
CA PHE A 79 4.05 4.21 6.47
C PHE A 79 4.23 3.30 7.68
N VAL A 80 5.13 2.32 7.60
CA VAL A 80 5.49 1.44 8.72
C VAL A 80 6.04 2.24 9.90
N GLY A 81 6.88 3.25 9.64
CA GLY A 81 7.38 4.14 10.70
C GLY A 81 6.25 4.85 11.45
N ARG A 82 5.20 5.30 10.75
CA ARG A 82 4.02 5.90 11.40
C ARG A 82 3.17 4.90 12.17
N LEU A 83 3.07 3.67 11.68
CA LEU A 83 2.40 2.59 12.42
C LEU A 83 3.13 2.30 13.73
N ALA A 84 4.45 2.18 13.69
CA ALA A 84 5.27 1.96 14.87
C ALA A 84 5.19 3.12 15.89
N ASP A 85 5.13 4.36 15.40
CA ASP A 85 5.08 5.56 16.25
C ASP A 85 3.74 5.72 16.99
N ARG A 86 2.61 5.46 16.32
CA ARG A 86 1.28 5.80 16.88
C ARG A 86 0.34 4.63 17.12
N PHE A 87 0.56 3.50 16.47
CA PHE A 87 -0.39 2.38 16.41
C PHE A 87 0.23 1.04 16.78
N ALA A 88 1.44 1.01 17.34
CA ALA A 88 2.17 -0.21 17.65
C ALA A 88 1.37 -1.18 18.54
N GLU A 89 0.71 -0.66 19.57
CA GLU A 89 -0.08 -1.46 20.52
C GLU A 89 -1.31 -2.13 19.89
N MET A 90 -1.74 -1.66 18.72
CA MET A 90 -2.89 -2.19 18.00
C MET A 90 -2.52 -3.29 17.00
N ILE A 91 -1.23 -3.49 16.76
CA ILE A 91 -0.73 -4.42 15.76
C ILE A 91 -0.31 -5.71 16.44
N HIS A 92 -0.77 -6.83 15.89
CA HIS A 92 -0.32 -8.16 16.27
C HIS A 92 0.93 -8.55 15.48
N CYS A 93 0.88 -8.42 14.14
CA CYS A 93 2.05 -8.66 13.30
C CYS A 93 1.96 -7.90 11.96
N VAL A 94 3.11 -7.77 11.29
CA VAL A 94 3.21 -7.24 9.92
C VAL A 94 3.97 -8.25 9.07
N ASN A 95 3.32 -8.77 8.03
CA ASN A 95 3.93 -9.70 7.06
C ASN A 95 4.29 -8.93 5.80
N VAL A 96 5.51 -9.07 5.29
CA VAL A 96 5.99 -8.33 4.11
C VAL A 96 6.42 -9.31 3.02
N GLN A 97 5.98 -9.07 1.79
CA GLN A 97 6.30 -9.83 0.61
C GLN A 97 6.87 -8.93 -0.48
N PHE A 98 8.09 -9.25 -0.91
CA PHE A 98 8.78 -8.56 -1.99
C PHE A 98 8.54 -9.26 -3.33
N SER A 99 8.48 -8.47 -4.41
CA SER A 99 8.15 -8.97 -5.75
C SER A 99 9.09 -10.08 -6.24
N ASP A 100 10.34 -10.08 -5.78
CA ASP A 100 11.38 -11.02 -6.20
C ASP A 100 11.14 -12.45 -5.69
N SER A 101 10.16 -12.62 -4.78
CA SER A 101 9.76 -13.92 -4.21
C SER A 101 8.68 -14.65 -5.01
N ILE A 102 8.13 -14.05 -6.07
CA ILE A 102 7.11 -14.68 -6.92
C ILE A 102 7.67 -14.75 -8.36
N PRO A 103 7.97 -15.93 -8.93
CA PRO A 103 8.28 -16.02 -10.35
C PRO A 103 7.11 -15.41 -11.12
N ALA A 104 7.41 -14.52 -12.06
CA ALA A 104 6.41 -13.77 -12.82
C ALA A 104 5.51 -14.72 -13.62
N THR A 105 4.45 -15.24 -12.99
CA THR A 105 3.46 -16.07 -13.67
C THR A 105 2.63 -15.16 -14.57
N GLY A 106 2.99 -15.15 -15.85
CA GLY A 106 2.16 -14.59 -16.92
C GLY A 106 2.56 -13.18 -17.35
N ALA A 107 3.70 -13.05 -18.03
CA ALA A 107 3.85 -12.02 -19.04
C ALA A 107 2.70 -12.19 -20.06
N ARG A 108 1.66 -11.36 -19.96
CA ARG A 108 0.63 -11.24 -20.99
C ARG A 108 1.32 -10.85 -22.29
N THR A 109 1.52 -11.82 -23.16
CA THR A 109 1.92 -11.62 -24.55
C THR A 109 0.83 -10.81 -25.26
N GLY A 110 0.96 -9.49 -25.22
CA GLY A 110 0.15 -8.59 -26.02
C GLY A 110 0.41 -8.88 -27.50
N ARG A 111 -0.59 -9.51 -28.15
CA ARG A 111 -0.69 -9.69 -29.60
C ARG A 111 -0.25 -8.41 -30.34
N LYS A 112 0.85 -8.50 -31.09
CA LYS A 112 1.16 -7.53 -32.15
C LYS A 112 0.01 -7.57 -33.16
N ARG A 113 -0.85 -6.53 -33.17
CA ARG A 113 -1.80 -6.31 -34.28
C ARG A 113 -0.98 -6.00 -35.53
N ALA A 114 -0.95 -6.95 -36.47
CA ALA A 114 -0.33 -6.78 -37.77
C ALA A 114 -1.03 -5.64 -38.54
N ARG A 115 -0.24 -4.63 -38.90
CA ARG A 115 -0.63 -3.47 -39.70
C ARG A 115 -0.82 -3.94 -41.15
N ARG A 116 -2.08 -4.06 -41.62
CA ARG A 116 -2.37 -4.42 -43.01
C ARG A 116 -2.40 -3.14 -43.86
N LYS A 117 -1.36 -2.96 -44.69
CA LYS A 117 -1.30 -1.94 -45.74
C LYS A 117 -2.43 -2.17 -46.76
N ARG A 118 -3.07 -1.11 -47.18
CA ARG A 118 -3.65 -0.93 -48.53
C ARG A 118 -3.23 0.45 -49.00
#